data_AF-A0A0F8ZUA2-F1
#
_entry.id   AF-A0A0F8ZUA2-F1
#
_cell.length_a   1.000
_cell.length_b   1.000
_cell.length_c   1.000
_cell.angle_alpha   90.00
_cell.angle_beta   90.00
_cell.angle_gamma   90.00
#
_symmetry.space_group_name_H-M   'P 1'
#
loop_
_entity.id
_entity.type
_entity.pdbx_description
1 polymer ?
#
loop_
_entity_poly.entity_id
_entity_poly.type
_entity_poly.pdbx_seq_one_letter_code
_entity_poly.pdbx_strand_id
1 'polypeptide(L)'
;MEIDEELKNNTTVAYISMEIGVDSNIPTYSGGLGVLSGDTIRSSADLELPMVGICLCYSTGYFYQFFNEFGEQKEREIDWNFFYEFEKIPTPITMPIENKEVKVSAWKYNVIGQSGHILPIYLLTTDVEGNEPWMKNMTGSLYDSTSRWNRIVQEMILGIGGVKLLKTLGYNNIQTYHLNEGHGSFAMVELYDMMDGNIEKVKEKVAFTTHTPVPAGHDRFKQDLINKVFEDRMPTEVRKLADDKGEFNMTFLGMALSRYINGVAKKHGDISRKMFPQYEIDHITNGVHLPFWVSKPFRKMFSRKWPSWRTNPSVLQNAIEIDDLDLYDAHIENKFNLISYQKGHSWNLLDEELITIGFARRFATYKRAVLLFHDIDRLGKIAQGRLQFIFAGKAHPKDTMGKKYIKKIHEAGEYLYDNYRVKVVMMENYNMDLSHMLV
;
A
#
# COMPACT_ATOMS: atom_id res chain seq x y z
N MET A 1 -28.36 9.40 -8.39
CA MET A 1 -28.18 9.26 -9.85
C MET A 1 -27.51 10.50 -10.41
N GLU A 2 -28.09 11.70 -10.23
CA GLU A 2 -27.47 12.97 -10.65
C GLU A 2 -26.09 13.24 -10.03
N ILE A 3 -25.93 13.03 -8.72
CA ILE A 3 -24.62 13.21 -8.02
C ILE A 3 -23.53 12.29 -8.58
N ASP A 4 -23.87 11.07 -9.02
CA ASP A 4 -22.89 10.10 -9.54
C ASP A 4 -22.48 10.43 -10.98
N GLU A 5 -23.39 11.00 -11.78
CA GLU A 5 -23.05 11.50 -13.13
C GLU A 5 -22.22 12.78 -13.08
N GLU A 6 -22.56 13.71 -12.21
CA GLU A 6 -21.77 14.93 -12.01
C GLU A 6 -20.34 14.61 -11.55
N LEU A 7 -20.19 13.70 -10.58
CA LEU A 7 -18.91 13.21 -10.12
C LEU A 7 -18.07 12.63 -11.28
N LYS A 8 -18.68 11.77 -12.11
CA LYS A 8 -18.01 11.15 -13.27
C LYS A 8 -17.58 12.18 -14.31
N ASN A 9 -18.43 13.15 -14.60
CA ASN A 9 -18.16 14.21 -15.58
C ASN A 9 -17.06 15.17 -15.12
N ASN A 10 -16.98 15.43 -13.81
CA ASN A 10 -15.98 16.32 -13.22
C ASN A 10 -14.65 15.62 -12.92
N THR A 11 -14.60 14.28 -12.88
CA THR A 11 -13.38 13.52 -12.59
C THR A 11 -12.37 13.61 -13.74
N THR A 12 -11.18 14.12 -13.44
CA THR A 12 -10.09 14.30 -14.42
C THR A 12 -8.86 13.45 -14.14
N VAL A 13 -8.77 12.81 -12.96
CA VAL A 13 -7.61 11.98 -12.57
C VAL A 13 -8.06 10.57 -12.22
N ALA A 14 -7.40 9.57 -12.81
CA ALA A 14 -7.50 8.17 -12.40
C ALA A 14 -6.20 7.74 -11.72
N TYR A 15 -6.26 7.41 -10.43
CA TYR A 15 -5.13 6.95 -9.64
C TYR A 15 -5.13 5.42 -9.58
N ILE A 16 -4.17 4.79 -10.26
CA ILE A 16 -4.08 3.33 -10.40
C ILE A 16 -2.94 2.82 -9.52
N SER A 17 -3.28 1.94 -8.57
CA SER A 17 -2.31 1.36 -7.64
C SER A 17 -2.66 -0.10 -7.35
N MET A 18 -1.63 -0.95 -7.26
CA MET A 18 -1.80 -2.35 -6.83
C MET A 18 -2.28 -2.44 -5.37
N GLU A 19 -1.97 -1.42 -4.56
CA GLU A 19 -2.41 -1.36 -3.18
C GLU A 19 -3.07 -0.02 -2.87
N ILE A 20 -4.22 -0.06 -2.19
CA ILE A 20 -4.86 1.10 -1.59
C ILE A 20 -5.29 0.72 -0.17
N GLY A 21 -4.70 1.34 0.84
CA GLY A 21 -4.98 1.07 2.25
C GLY A 21 -5.90 2.11 2.90
N VAL A 22 -7.21 1.89 2.83
CA VAL A 22 -8.23 2.80 3.39
C VAL A 22 -8.71 2.44 4.79
N ASP A 23 -8.70 1.16 5.14
CA ASP A 23 -9.11 0.64 6.44
C ASP A 23 -8.34 -0.64 6.73
N SER A 24 -8.16 -0.98 8.02
CA SER A 24 -7.48 -2.22 8.41
C SER A 24 -8.25 -3.48 8.02
N ASN A 25 -9.58 -3.40 7.90
CA ASN A 25 -10.48 -4.49 7.54
C ASN A 25 -10.66 -4.67 6.03
N ILE A 26 -10.09 -3.76 5.23
CA ILE A 26 -10.08 -3.84 3.76
C ILE A 26 -8.67 -4.26 3.35
N PRO A 27 -8.41 -5.56 3.10
CA PRO A 27 -7.05 -6.09 2.99
C PRO A 27 -6.45 -5.90 1.59
N THR A 28 -6.58 -4.69 1.04
CA THR A 28 -6.03 -4.27 -0.27
C THR A 28 -4.67 -3.61 -0.15
N TYR A 29 -3.93 -3.91 0.92
CA TYR A 29 -2.58 -3.41 1.16
C TYR A 29 -1.75 -4.39 2.00
N SER A 30 -0.43 -4.21 1.95
CA SER A 30 0.59 -5.02 2.63
C SER A 30 1.70 -4.16 3.24
N GLY A 31 1.88 -2.92 2.79
CA GLY A 31 2.98 -2.07 3.22
C GLY A 31 2.82 -0.59 2.90
N GLY A 32 3.96 0.10 2.86
CA GLY A 32 4.02 1.56 2.74
C GLY A 32 3.43 2.11 1.43
N LEU A 33 3.46 1.35 0.34
CA LEU A 33 2.85 1.74 -0.94
C LEU A 33 1.33 1.90 -0.79
N GLY A 34 0.66 0.89 -0.20
CA GLY A 34 -0.77 0.94 0.03
C GLY A 34 -1.18 1.99 1.06
N VAL A 35 -0.41 2.14 2.14
CA VAL A 35 -0.62 3.20 3.14
C VAL A 35 -0.56 4.58 2.48
N LEU A 36 0.48 4.85 1.69
CA LEU A 36 0.61 6.10 0.96
C LEU A 36 -0.55 6.32 0.00
N SER A 37 -0.95 5.31 -0.78
CA SER A 37 -2.10 5.42 -1.67
C SER A 37 -3.38 5.77 -0.92
N GLY A 38 -3.59 5.17 0.26
CA GLY A 38 -4.71 5.51 1.14
C GLY A 38 -4.65 6.96 1.60
N ASP A 39 -3.48 7.42 2.02
CA ASP A 39 -3.28 8.81 2.46
C ASP A 39 -3.45 9.83 1.32
N THR A 40 -3.00 9.49 0.12
CA THR A 40 -3.24 10.27 -1.11
C THR A 40 -4.73 10.38 -1.37
N ILE A 41 -5.48 9.28 -1.26
CA ILE A 41 -6.93 9.28 -1.48
C ILE A 41 -7.66 10.09 -0.40
N ARG A 42 -7.34 9.91 0.88
CA ARG A 42 -7.96 10.70 1.96
C ARG A 42 -7.68 12.19 1.80
N SER A 43 -6.43 12.55 1.48
CA SER A 43 -6.06 13.95 1.25
C SER A 43 -6.75 14.52 0.01
N SER A 44 -6.89 13.72 -1.05
CA SER A 44 -7.61 14.12 -2.26
C SER A 44 -9.10 14.31 -2.01
N ALA A 45 -9.71 13.47 -1.15
CA ALA A 45 -11.09 13.63 -0.74
C ALA A 45 -11.27 14.92 0.07
N ASP A 46 -10.37 15.22 1.01
CA ASP A 46 -10.38 16.44 1.82
C ASP A 46 -10.15 17.72 0.99
N LEU A 47 -9.33 17.63 -0.05
CA LEU A 47 -9.02 18.75 -0.96
C LEU A 47 -9.98 18.85 -2.14
N GLU A 48 -11.02 18.01 -2.18
CA GLU A 48 -12.03 17.97 -3.24
C GLU A 48 -11.44 17.76 -4.64
N LEU A 49 -10.35 17.00 -4.74
CA LEU A 49 -9.71 16.74 -6.02
C LEU A 49 -10.60 15.86 -6.90
N PRO A 50 -10.69 16.15 -8.22
CA PRO A 50 -11.50 15.39 -9.18
C PRO A 50 -10.82 14.06 -9.55
N MET A 51 -10.76 13.14 -8.59
CA MET A 51 -10.00 11.89 -8.69
C MET A 51 -10.85 10.65 -8.44
N VAL A 52 -10.53 9.55 -9.13
CA VAL A 52 -11.04 8.19 -8.87
C VAL A 52 -9.88 7.24 -8.61
N GLY A 53 -10.02 6.35 -7.62
CA GLY A 53 -9.03 5.32 -7.31
C GLY A 53 -9.34 3.97 -7.98
N ILE A 54 -8.32 3.29 -8.49
CA ILE A 54 -8.41 1.93 -9.04
C ILE A 54 -7.41 1.02 -8.33
N CYS A 55 -7.89 -0.11 -7.81
CA CYS A 55 -7.09 -1.16 -7.20
C CYS A 55 -7.73 -2.53 -7.47
N LEU A 56 -7.02 -3.62 -7.20
CA LEU A 56 -7.63 -4.94 -7.20
C LEU A 56 -8.33 -5.21 -5.86
N CYS A 57 -9.42 -5.98 -5.93
CA CYS A 57 -10.08 -6.60 -4.78
C CYS A 57 -9.46 -7.98 -4.57
N TYR A 58 -8.78 -8.20 -3.46
CA TYR A 58 -8.15 -9.50 -3.15
C TYR A 58 -9.08 -10.35 -2.29
N SER A 59 -9.51 -11.51 -2.77
CA SER A 59 -10.43 -12.39 -2.04
C SER A 59 -9.91 -12.80 -0.66
N THR A 60 -8.60 -13.03 -0.49
CA THR A 60 -7.99 -13.45 0.80
C THR A 60 -6.99 -12.42 1.37
N GLY A 61 -6.89 -11.24 0.74
CA GLY A 61 -5.98 -10.20 1.19
C GLY A 61 -4.49 -10.58 1.08
N TYR A 62 -3.70 -10.22 2.10
CA TYR A 62 -2.30 -10.64 2.22
C TYR A 62 -2.15 -11.92 3.06
N PHE A 63 -2.28 -11.81 4.39
CA PHE A 63 -2.45 -12.92 5.34
C PHE A 63 -2.58 -12.39 6.78
N TYR A 64 -3.16 -13.21 7.66
CA TYR A 64 -3.11 -13.00 9.10
C TYR A 64 -1.87 -13.67 9.69
N GLN A 65 -1.10 -12.91 10.48
CA GLN A 65 0.16 -13.36 11.09
C GLN A 65 -0.08 -13.75 12.55
N PHE A 66 0.45 -14.90 12.96
CA PHE A 66 0.50 -15.31 14.38
C PHE A 66 1.84 -15.99 14.67
N PHE A 67 2.19 -16.15 15.94
CA PHE A 67 3.40 -16.85 16.37
C PHE A 67 3.06 -18.19 17.02
N ASN A 68 3.88 -19.22 16.78
CA ASN A 68 3.82 -20.44 17.57
C ASN A 68 4.61 -20.28 18.88
N GLU A 69 4.59 -21.31 19.73
CA GLU A 69 5.29 -21.35 21.02
C GLU A 69 6.82 -21.16 20.94
N PHE A 70 7.41 -21.30 19.74
CA PHE A 70 8.84 -21.11 19.48
C PHE A 70 9.17 -19.74 18.85
N GLY A 71 8.20 -18.82 18.81
CA GLY A 71 8.35 -17.49 18.21
C GLY A 71 8.46 -17.48 16.69
N GLU A 72 8.03 -18.56 16.02
CA GLU A 72 8.03 -18.63 14.57
C GLU A 72 6.75 -18.04 14.00
N GLN A 73 6.89 -17.17 13.01
CA GLN A 73 5.75 -16.68 12.23
C GLN A 73 5.05 -17.84 11.49
N LYS A 74 3.74 -17.90 11.66
CA LYS A 74 2.81 -18.69 10.85
C LYS A 74 1.78 -17.76 10.19
N GLU A 75 1.19 -18.26 9.11
CA GLU A 75 0.23 -17.54 8.29
C GLU A 75 -1.08 -18.31 8.21
N ARG A 76 -2.20 -17.57 8.20
CA ARG A 76 -3.50 -18.07 7.77
C ARG A 76 -4.14 -17.08 6.81
N GLU A 77 -5.00 -17.57 5.95
CA GLU A 77 -5.79 -16.72 5.04
C GLU A 77 -6.76 -15.85 5.84
N ILE A 78 -7.10 -14.68 5.28
CA ILE A 78 -8.09 -13.78 5.83
C ILE A 78 -9.38 -13.99 5.03
N ASP A 79 -10.42 -14.49 5.68
CA ASP A 79 -11.77 -14.39 5.14
C ASP A 79 -12.32 -13.01 5.50
N TRP A 80 -12.61 -12.18 4.50
CA TRP A 80 -13.26 -10.89 4.70
C TRP A 80 -14.54 -10.82 3.86
N ASN A 81 -15.67 -10.64 4.53
CA ASN A 81 -17.01 -10.68 3.95
C ASN A 81 -17.72 -9.34 4.10
N PHE A 82 -17.01 -8.24 3.83
CA PHE A 82 -17.49 -6.89 4.13
C PHE A 82 -18.15 -6.16 2.95
N PHE A 83 -18.64 -6.90 1.95
CA PHE A 83 -19.29 -6.32 0.76
C PHE A 83 -20.60 -5.58 1.01
N TYR A 84 -21.12 -5.54 2.25
CA TYR A 84 -22.33 -4.78 2.56
C TYR A 84 -22.10 -3.26 2.57
N GLU A 85 -20.86 -2.79 2.76
CA GLU A 85 -20.48 -1.37 2.62
C GLU A 85 -20.06 -1.00 1.19
N PHE A 86 -19.96 -1.98 0.30
CA PHE A 86 -19.49 -1.80 -1.06
C PHE A 86 -20.65 -1.92 -2.04
N GLU A 87 -20.68 -1.02 -3.02
CA GLU A 87 -21.63 -1.13 -4.12
C GLU A 87 -21.03 -2.04 -5.21
N LYS A 88 -21.69 -3.17 -5.53
CA LYS A 88 -21.26 -4.03 -6.63
C LYS A 88 -21.59 -3.37 -7.96
N ILE A 89 -20.61 -3.28 -8.85
CA ILE A 89 -20.86 -2.82 -10.22
C ILE A 89 -21.58 -3.92 -11.01
N PRO A 90 -22.82 -3.67 -11.48
CA PRO A 90 -23.66 -4.73 -12.03
C PRO A 90 -23.19 -5.18 -13.42
N THR A 91 -22.60 -4.28 -14.20
CA THR A 91 -22.15 -4.54 -15.57
C THR A 91 -20.65 -4.85 -15.58
N PRO A 92 -20.25 -6.13 -15.66
CA PRO A 92 -18.84 -6.46 -15.85
C PRO A 92 -18.37 -6.02 -17.23
N ILE A 93 -17.09 -5.67 -17.32
CA ILE A 93 -16.38 -5.62 -18.60
C ILE A 93 -15.90 -7.02 -18.96
N THR A 94 -15.58 -7.23 -20.23
CA THR A 94 -14.89 -8.42 -20.69
C THR A 94 -13.54 -8.02 -21.26
N MET A 95 -12.50 -8.78 -20.93
CA MET A 95 -11.19 -8.63 -21.52
C MET A 95 -10.57 -9.99 -21.80
N PRO A 96 -9.82 -10.13 -22.90
CA PRO A 96 -9.22 -11.40 -23.22
C PRO A 96 -7.91 -11.60 -22.46
N ILE A 97 -7.74 -12.79 -21.88
CA ILE A 97 -6.53 -13.24 -21.18
C ILE A 97 -6.20 -14.61 -21.74
N GLU A 98 -5.03 -14.74 -22.38
CA GLU A 98 -4.74 -15.87 -23.27
C GLU A 98 -5.83 -15.99 -24.36
N ASN A 99 -6.31 -17.20 -24.61
CA ASN A 99 -7.42 -17.51 -25.52
C ASN A 99 -8.81 -17.48 -24.85
N LYS A 100 -8.94 -16.90 -23.65
CA LYS A 100 -10.20 -16.88 -22.88
C LYS A 100 -10.71 -15.45 -22.69
N GLU A 101 -12.01 -15.28 -22.81
CA GLU A 101 -12.72 -14.06 -22.40
C GLU A 101 -12.96 -14.09 -20.89
N VAL A 102 -12.38 -13.15 -20.16
CA VAL A 102 -12.51 -13.05 -18.70
C VAL A 102 -13.38 -11.86 -18.36
N LYS A 103 -14.42 -12.09 -17.54
CA LYS A 103 -15.25 -11.03 -17.00
C LYS A 103 -14.56 -10.39 -15.80
N VAL A 104 -14.54 -9.06 -15.76
CA VAL A 104 -14.03 -8.29 -14.63
C VAL A 104 -15.12 -7.31 -14.20
N SER A 105 -15.45 -7.31 -12.91
CA SER A 105 -16.32 -6.30 -12.30
C SER A 105 -15.53 -5.55 -11.23
N ALA A 106 -16.19 -4.69 -10.46
CA ALA A 106 -15.60 -4.04 -9.30
C ALA A 106 -16.59 -3.90 -8.15
N TRP A 107 -16.02 -3.72 -6.97
CA TRP A 107 -16.69 -3.17 -5.80
C TRP A 107 -16.34 -1.70 -5.68
N LYS A 108 -17.34 -0.82 -5.53
CA LYS A 108 -17.14 0.61 -5.30
C LYS A 108 -17.16 0.89 -3.80
N TYR A 109 -16.13 1.58 -3.33
CA TYR A 109 -16.01 2.10 -1.97
C TYR A 109 -15.84 3.61 -2.01
N ASN A 110 -16.63 4.34 -1.24
CA ASN A 110 -16.59 5.80 -1.22
C ASN A 110 -15.79 6.29 -0.01
N VAL A 111 -14.69 7.00 -0.27
CA VAL A 111 -13.99 7.76 0.77
C VAL A 111 -14.63 9.14 0.85
N ILE A 112 -15.07 9.52 2.05
CA ILE A 112 -15.73 10.81 2.29
C ILE A 112 -14.71 11.74 2.95
N GLY A 113 -14.41 12.86 2.29
CA GLY A 113 -13.54 13.91 2.80
C GLY A 113 -14.21 14.76 3.87
N GLN A 114 -13.44 15.62 4.53
CA GLN A 114 -13.92 16.50 5.62
C GLN A 114 -15.07 17.45 5.20
N SER A 115 -15.13 17.86 3.92
CA SER A 115 -16.21 18.70 3.39
C SER A 115 -17.47 17.91 3.01
N GLY A 116 -17.41 16.58 3.02
CA GLY A 116 -18.44 15.69 2.47
C GLY A 116 -18.19 15.30 1.01
N HIS A 117 -17.13 15.79 0.36
CA HIS A 117 -16.75 15.35 -0.99
C HIS A 117 -16.48 13.85 -1.02
N ILE A 118 -16.97 13.20 -2.08
CA ILE A 118 -16.89 11.75 -2.25
C ILE A 118 -15.80 11.42 -3.27
N LEU A 119 -14.86 10.57 -2.87
CA LEU A 119 -13.86 10.01 -3.75
C LEU A 119 -14.07 8.50 -3.91
N PRO A 120 -14.52 8.02 -5.08
CA PRO A 120 -14.79 6.61 -5.31
C PRO A 120 -13.49 5.85 -5.56
N ILE A 121 -13.42 4.64 -4.98
CA ILE A 121 -12.41 3.64 -5.28
C ILE A 121 -13.13 2.44 -5.90
N TYR A 122 -12.67 1.98 -7.06
CA TYR A 122 -13.10 0.72 -7.65
C TYR A 122 -12.07 -0.37 -7.38
N LEU A 123 -12.52 -1.42 -6.68
CA LEU A 123 -11.76 -2.62 -6.38
C LEU A 123 -12.13 -3.72 -7.38
N LEU A 124 -11.30 -3.90 -8.40
CA LEU A 124 -11.51 -4.83 -9.51
C LEU A 124 -11.47 -6.29 -9.05
N THR A 125 -12.44 -7.08 -9.47
CA THR A 125 -12.55 -8.51 -9.11
C THR A 125 -12.91 -9.38 -10.32
N THR A 126 -12.32 -10.57 -10.36
CA THR A 126 -12.68 -11.64 -11.30
C THR A 126 -13.68 -12.62 -10.72
N ASP A 127 -14.08 -12.48 -9.45
CA ASP A 127 -15.15 -13.28 -8.86
C ASP A 127 -16.53 -12.82 -9.38
N VAL A 128 -16.76 -13.17 -10.64
CA VAL A 128 -17.90 -12.77 -11.45
C VAL A 128 -18.58 -14.02 -12.00
N GLU A 129 -19.90 -14.02 -12.01
CA GLU A 129 -20.68 -15.11 -12.57
C GLU A 129 -20.41 -15.29 -14.08
N GLY A 130 -20.20 -16.54 -14.48
CA GLY A 130 -19.81 -16.93 -15.83
C GLY A 130 -18.30 -17.07 -16.05
N ASN A 131 -17.46 -16.65 -15.10
CA ASN A 131 -16.04 -17.03 -15.10
C ASN A 131 -15.85 -18.47 -14.60
N GLU A 132 -14.92 -19.21 -15.20
CA GLU A 132 -14.49 -20.53 -14.72
C GLU A 132 -13.85 -20.41 -13.31
N PRO A 133 -13.85 -21.47 -12.47
CA PRO A 133 -13.36 -21.38 -11.09
C PRO A 133 -11.93 -20.83 -10.95
N TRP A 134 -11.03 -21.18 -11.87
CA TRP A 134 -9.65 -20.67 -11.85
C TRP A 134 -9.57 -19.19 -12.29
N MET A 135 -10.45 -18.74 -13.18
CA MET A 135 -10.54 -17.33 -13.59
C MET A 135 -11.01 -16.46 -12.43
N LYS A 136 -11.95 -16.95 -11.61
CA LYS A 136 -12.42 -16.24 -10.42
C LYS A 136 -11.30 -15.91 -9.44
N ASN A 137 -10.30 -16.77 -9.35
CA ASN A 137 -9.17 -16.65 -8.43
C ASN A 137 -8.00 -15.79 -8.95
N MET A 138 -8.10 -15.17 -10.13
CA MET A 138 -7.04 -14.28 -10.66
C MET A 138 -6.81 -13.07 -9.74
N THR A 139 -7.86 -12.57 -9.08
CA THR A 139 -7.76 -11.55 -8.01
C THR A 139 -7.80 -12.17 -6.60
N GLY A 140 -7.23 -13.37 -6.41
CA GLY A 140 -7.30 -14.11 -5.14
C GLY A 140 -6.48 -13.48 -4.01
N SER A 141 -5.16 -13.33 -4.17
CA SER A 141 -4.26 -12.84 -3.12
C SER A 141 -3.32 -11.73 -3.61
N LEU A 142 -2.96 -10.84 -2.69
CA LEU A 142 -2.05 -9.73 -2.94
C LEU A 142 -0.60 -10.24 -3.00
N TYR A 143 0.12 -9.89 -4.07
CA TYR A 143 1.50 -10.33 -4.34
C TYR A 143 1.68 -11.84 -4.33
N ASP A 144 0.87 -12.55 -5.13
CA ASP A 144 1.05 -13.98 -5.34
C ASP A 144 2.42 -14.29 -5.98
N SER A 145 3.39 -14.59 -5.13
CA SER A 145 4.74 -14.99 -5.51
C SER A 145 4.84 -16.45 -5.95
N THR A 146 3.74 -17.21 -5.94
CA THR A 146 3.72 -18.61 -6.39
C THR A 146 3.59 -18.73 -7.90
N SER A 147 3.02 -17.71 -8.57
CA SER A 147 2.76 -17.74 -9.99
C SER A 147 3.12 -16.41 -10.65
N ARG A 148 4.22 -16.40 -11.44
CA ARG A 148 4.54 -15.26 -12.32
C ARG A 148 3.42 -15.01 -13.34
N TRP A 149 2.71 -16.06 -13.74
CA TRP A 149 1.54 -15.96 -14.60
C TRP A 149 0.39 -15.20 -13.91
N ASN A 150 0.08 -15.52 -12.65
CA ASN A 150 -0.97 -14.80 -11.93
C ASN A 150 -0.60 -13.33 -11.71
N ARG A 151 0.69 -13.06 -11.44
CA ARG A 151 1.20 -11.70 -11.28
C ARG A 151 0.99 -10.82 -12.52
N ILE A 152 1.36 -11.30 -13.71
CA ILE A 152 1.14 -10.55 -14.96
C ILE A 152 -0.35 -10.36 -15.23
N VAL A 153 -1.18 -11.38 -14.96
CA VAL A 153 -2.64 -11.31 -15.13
C VAL A 153 -3.25 -10.26 -14.21
N GLN A 154 -2.83 -10.18 -12.95
CA GLN A 154 -3.25 -9.14 -12.01
C GLN A 154 -2.90 -7.74 -12.50
N GLU A 155 -1.69 -7.54 -13.03
CA GLU A 155 -1.27 -6.25 -13.60
C GLU A 155 -2.07 -5.90 -14.87
N MET A 156 -2.42 -6.89 -15.70
CA MET A 156 -3.31 -6.67 -16.86
C MET A 156 -4.72 -6.28 -16.43
N ILE A 157 -5.30 -6.97 -15.44
CA ILE A 157 -6.62 -6.64 -14.89
C ILE A 157 -6.61 -5.23 -14.29
N LEU A 158 -5.59 -4.90 -13.49
CA LEU A 158 -5.44 -3.58 -12.88
C LEU A 158 -5.33 -2.47 -13.94
N GLY A 159 -4.45 -2.66 -14.92
CA GLY A 159 -4.16 -1.66 -15.96
C GLY A 159 -5.26 -1.57 -17.02
N ILE A 160 -5.38 -2.61 -17.85
CA ILE A 160 -6.35 -2.65 -18.97
C ILE A 160 -7.77 -2.68 -18.43
N GLY A 161 -8.05 -3.57 -17.47
CA GLY A 161 -9.38 -3.69 -16.87
C GLY A 161 -9.81 -2.42 -16.15
N GLY A 162 -8.89 -1.73 -15.45
CA GLY A 162 -9.15 -0.44 -14.83
C GLY A 162 -9.59 0.64 -15.81
N VAL A 163 -8.86 0.81 -16.92
CA VAL A 163 -9.20 1.81 -17.96
C VAL A 163 -10.52 1.45 -18.65
N LYS A 164 -10.71 0.18 -19.03
CA LYS A 164 -11.96 -0.29 -19.65
C LYS A 164 -13.17 -0.08 -18.73
N LEU A 165 -13.05 -0.40 -17.45
CA LEU A 165 -14.13 -0.21 -16.48
C LEU A 165 -14.52 1.26 -16.37
N LEU A 166 -13.55 2.17 -16.22
CA LEU A 166 -13.81 3.60 -16.13
C LEU A 166 -14.57 4.12 -17.36
N LYS A 167 -14.15 3.69 -18.56
CA LYS A 167 -14.85 4.02 -19.80
C LYS A 167 -16.29 3.51 -19.80
N THR A 168 -16.52 2.24 -19.44
CA THR A 168 -17.86 1.65 -19.37
C THR A 168 -18.75 2.34 -18.34
N LEU A 169 -18.18 2.84 -17.25
CA LEU A 169 -18.90 3.59 -16.21
C LEU A 169 -19.19 5.04 -16.60
N GLY A 170 -18.66 5.55 -17.72
CA GLY A 170 -18.90 6.89 -18.22
C GLY A 170 -17.87 7.95 -17.81
N TYR A 171 -16.70 7.56 -17.29
CA TYR A 171 -15.61 8.50 -16.98
C TYR A 171 -14.89 8.96 -18.26
N ASN A 172 -15.53 9.85 -19.01
CA ASN A 172 -15.04 10.32 -20.31
C ASN A 172 -14.08 11.52 -20.24
N ASN A 173 -13.95 12.15 -19.06
CA ASN A 173 -13.17 13.39 -18.88
C ASN A 173 -11.79 13.16 -18.22
N ILE A 174 -11.29 11.93 -18.18
CA ILE A 174 -9.99 11.65 -17.56
C ILE A 174 -8.87 12.27 -18.41
N GLN A 175 -8.14 13.20 -17.79
CA GLN A 175 -6.99 13.89 -18.36
C GLN A 175 -5.68 13.26 -17.93
N THR A 176 -5.62 12.71 -16.70
CA THR A 176 -4.41 12.08 -16.16
C THR A 176 -4.69 10.71 -15.58
N TYR A 177 -3.94 9.71 -16.04
CA TYR A 177 -3.80 8.42 -15.39
C TYR A 177 -2.50 8.45 -14.59
N HIS A 178 -2.60 8.46 -13.26
CA HIS A 178 -1.47 8.44 -12.35
C HIS A 178 -1.21 6.99 -11.93
N LEU A 179 -0.04 6.48 -12.30
CA LEU A 179 0.39 5.13 -12.00
C LEU A 179 1.33 5.14 -10.80
N ASN A 180 0.93 4.41 -9.76
CA ASN A 180 1.70 4.26 -8.55
C ASN A 180 2.55 2.98 -8.63
N GLU A 181 3.80 3.13 -9.08
CA GLU A 181 4.74 2.07 -9.46
C GLU A 181 4.34 1.32 -10.76
N GLY A 182 5.25 0.48 -11.26
CA GLY A 182 5.11 -0.27 -12.51
C GLY A 182 3.86 -1.14 -12.67
N HIS A 183 3.18 -1.51 -11.59
CA HIS A 183 2.08 -2.49 -11.58
C HIS A 183 0.87 -2.14 -12.45
N GLY A 184 0.58 -0.84 -12.58
CA GLY A 184 -0.54 -0.36 -13.40
C GLY A 184 -0.18 -0.12 -14.86
N SER A 185 1.05 -0.44 -15.29
CA SER A 185 1.57 0.07 -16.58
C SER A 185 0.87 -0.49 -17.81
N PHE A 186 0.18 -1.63 -17.70
CA PHE A 186 -0.66 -2.12 -18.80
C PHE A 186 -1.86 -1.21 -19.10
N ALA A 187 -2.20 -0.24 -18.24
CA ALA A 187 -3.15 0.81 -18.57
C ALA A 187 -2.77 1.54 -19.88
N MET A 188 -1.47 1.68 -20.17
CA MET A 188 -1.01 2.28 -21.42
C MET A 188 -1.37 1.49 -22.67
N VAL A 189 -1.54 0.17 -22.58
CA VAL A 189 -1.94 -0.66 -23.72
C VAL A 189 -3.35 -0.28 -24.15
N GLU A 190 -4.28 -0.21 -23.19
CA GLU A 190 -5.66 0.23 -23.48
C GLU A 190 -5.69 1.70 -23.95
N LEU A 191 -4.88 2.56 -23.34
CA LEU A 191 -4.79 3.97 -23.76
C LEU A 191 -4.21 4.11 -25.18
N TYR A 192 -3.24 3.29 -25.56
CA TYR A 192 -2.68 3.28 -26.91
C TYR A 192 -3.75 2.96 -27.94
N ASP A 193 -4.58 1.94 -27.69
CA ASP A 193 -5.71 1.59 -28.54
C ASP A 193 -6.76 2.71 -28.59
N MET A 194 -7.07 3.33 -27.44
CA MET A 194 -8.00 4.47 -27.36
C MET A 194 -7.50 5.73 -28.07
N MET A 195 -6.19 5.86 -28.29
CA MET A 195 -5.55 7.01 -28.94
C MET A 195 -5.13 6.70 -30.38
N ASP A 196 -5.74 5.69 -31.01
CA ASP A 196 -5.48 5.25 -32.39
C ASP A 196 -4.00 4.93 -32.65
N GLY A 197 -3.32 4.34 -31.66
CA GLY A 197 -1.91 3.98 -31.74
C GLY A 197 -0.92 5.14 -31.60
N ASN A 198 -1.35 6.29 -31.05
CA ASN A 198 -0.50 7.45 -30.90
C ASN A 198 0.21 7.50 -29.52
N ILE A 199 1.50 7.18 -29.51
CA ILE A 199 2.36 7.20 -28.30
C ILE A 199 2.37 8.56 -27.60
N GLU A 200 2.46 9.66 -28.34
CA GLU A 200 2.58 10.99 -27.74
C GLU A 200 1.28 11.40 -27.02
N LYS A 201 0.12 11.08 -27.60
CA LYS A 201 -1.17 11.25 -26.91
C LYS A 201 -1.30 10.39 -25.65
N VAL A 202 -0.71 9.19 -25.65
CA VAL A 202 -0.66 8.36 -24.43
C VAL A 202 0.21 9.04 -23.38
N LYS A 203 1.42 9.48 -23.73
CA LYS A 203 2.33 10.20 -22.82
C LYS A 203 1.65 11.41 -22.18
N GLU A 204 0.97 12.22 -22.99
CA GLU A 204 0.20 13.39 -22.54
C GLU A 204 -0.82 13.05 -21.44
N LYS A 205 -1.30 11.81 -21.37
CA LYS A 205 -2.27 11.35 -20.37
C LYS A 205 -1.66 10.67 -19.15
N VAL A 206 -0.38 10.31 -19.11
CA VAL A 206 0.15 9.47 -18.02
C VAL A 206 1.19 10.19 -17.15
N ALA A 207 1.03 10.04 -15.83
CA ALA A 207 2.04 10.39 -14.83
C ALA A 207 2.47 9.12 -14.07
N PHE A 208 3.77 8.97 -13.80
CA PHE A 208 4.34 7.77 -13.21
C PHE A 208 5.16 8.08 -11.96
N THR A 209 4.87 7.39 -10.85
CA THR A 209 5.67 7.48 -9.63
C THR A 209 6.44 6.18 -9.40
N THR A 210 7.74 6.28 -9.12
CA THR A 210 8.57 5.14 -8.71
C THR A 210 8.96 5.23 -7.23
N HIS A 211 8.87 4.09 -6.52
CA HIS A 211 9.15 3.96 -5.08
C HIS A 211 10.39 3.11 -4.79
N THR A 212 10.89 2.43 -5.81
CA THR A 212 11.87 1.37 -5.65
C THR A 212 13.29 1.90 -5.93
N PRO A 213 14.21 1.87 -4.94
CA PRO A 213 15.57 2.37 -5.11
C PRO A 213 16.56 1.29 -5.59
N VAL A 214 16.06 0.11 -6.00
CA VAL A 214 16.89 -1.05 -6.39
C VAL A 214 16.30 -1.80 -7.59
N PRO A 215 17.12 -2.25 -8.57
CA PRO A 215 16.64 -2.95 -9.76
C PRO A 215 15.76 -4.19 -9.48
N ALA A 216 16.02 -4.91 -8.39
CA ALA A 216 15.33 -6.14 -8.03
C ALA A 216 13.86 -5.93 -7.57
N GLY A 217 13.43 -4.70 -7.30
CA GLY A 217 12.05 -4.40 -6.93
C GLY A 217 11.14 -4.01 -8.11
N HIS A 218 11.67 -3.97 -9.34
CA HIS A 218 10.89 -3.68 -10.53
C HIS A 218 10.45 -4.98 -11.21
N ASP A 219 9.15 -5.11 -11.48
CA ASP A 219 8.60 -6.32 -12.10
C ASP A 219 9.08 -6.51 -13.54
N ARG A 220 9.56 -7.72 -13.83
CA ARG A 220 10.10 -8.14 -15.13
C ARG A 220 9.52 -9.47 -15.58
N PHE A 221 8.94 -9.54 -16.76
CA PHE A 221 8.35 -10.76 -17.28
C PHE A 221 9.14 -11.28 -18.49
N LYS A 222 9.24 -12.61 -18.61
CA LYS A 222 9.79 -13.23 -19.82
C LYS A 222 8.90 -12.90 -21.01
N GLN A 223 9.50 -12.65 -22.16
CA GLN A 223 8.77 -12.35 -23.40
C GLN A 223 7.78 -13.47 -23.80
N ASP A 224 8.11 -14.73 -23.52
CA ASP A 224 7.21 -15.87 -23.76
C ASP A 224 5.93 -15.78 -22.93
N LEU A 225 6.03 -15.29 -21.69
CA LEU A 225 4.86 -15.11 -20.83
C LEU A 225 3.99 -13.97 -21.35
N ILE A 226 4.59 -12.87 -21.82
CA ILE A 226 3.88 -11.77 -22.48
C ILE A 226 3.14 -12.30 -23.72
N ASN A 227 3.82 -13.06 -24.60
CA ASN A 227 3.20 -13.68 -25.78
C ASN A 227 2.01 -14.55 -25.40
N LYS A 228 2.17 -15.38 -24.36
CA LYS A 228 1.12 -16.28 -23.89
C LYS A 228 -0.12 -15.51 -23.43
N VAL A 229 0.03 -14.52 -22.54
CA VAL A 229 -1.13 -13.83 -21.96
C VAL A 229 -1.79 -12.85 -22.92
N PHE A 230 -1.02 -12.25 -23.83
CA PHE A 230 -1.56 -11.32 -24.83
C PHE A 230 -2.01 -11.99 -26.13
N GLU A 231 -1.59 -13.21 -26.47
CA GLU A 231 -1.87 -13.86 -27.77
C GLU A 231 -1.81 -12.88 -28.95
N ASP A 232 -0.62 -12.30 -29.16
CA ASP A 232 -0.32 -11.33 -30.23
C ASP A 232 -1.05 -9.98 -30.16
N ARG A 233 -1.91 -9.75 -29.15
CA ARG A 233 -2.62 -8.47 -28.96
C ARG A 233 -1.74 -7.34 -28.40
N MET A 234 -0.49 -7.61 -28.03
CA MET A 234 0.40 -6.58 -27.49
C MET A 234 0.97 -5.73 -28.64
N PRO A 235 0.73 -4.40 -28.68
CA PRO A 235 1.25 -3.56 -29.75
C PRO A 235 2.77 -3.62 -29.83
N THR A 236 3.30 -3.75 -31.05
CA THR A 236 4.75 -3.95 -31.28
C THR A 236 5.56 -2.76 -30.78
N GLU A 237 5.04 -1.54 -30.97
CA GLU A 237 5.67 -0.29 -30.55
C GLU A 237 5.73 -0.19 -29.02
N VAL A 238 4.61 -0.49 -28.35
CA VAL A 238 4.52 -0.50 -26.88
C VAL A 238 5.45 -1.57 -26.30
N ARG A 239 5.50 -2.75 -26.92
CA ARG A 239 6.38 -3.85 -26.51
C ARG A 239 7.85 -3.48 -26.57
N LYS A 240 8.28 -2.76 -27.62
CA LYS A 240 9.68 -2.32 -27.76
C LYS A 240 10.10 -1.35 -26.64
N LEU A 241 9.20 -0.47 -26.21
CA LEU A 241 9.47 0.48 -25.13
C LEU A 241 9.67 -0.20 -23.76
N ALA A 242 9.05 -1.36 -23.57
CA ALA A 242 9.16 -2.14 -22.34
C ALA A 242 10.34 -3.12 -22.33
N ASP A 243 11.02 -3.34 -23.46
CA ASP A 243 12.11 -4.30 -23.51
C ASP A 243 13.34 -3.80 -22.74
N ASP A 244 13.84 -4.64 -21.85
CA ASP A 244 15.09 -4.43 -21.14
C ASP A 244 15.90 -5.72 -21.20
N LYS A 245 16.75 -5.83 -22.23
CA LYS A 245 17.66 -6.96 -22.46
C LYS A 245 16.93 -8.29 -22.64
N GLY A 246 15.83 -8.28 -23.39
CA GLY A 246 15.05 -9.48 -23.69
C GLY A 246 14.05 -9.88 -22.59
N GLU A 247 13.86 -9.06 -21.57
CA GLU A 247 12.76 -9.15 -20.62
C GLU A 247 11.83 -7.95 -20.76
N PHE A 248 10.55 -8.15 -20.44
CA PHE A 248 9.54 -7.12 -20.42
C PHE A 248 9.53 -6.43 -19.05
N ASN A 249 10.00 -5.19 -18.99
CA ASN A 249 10.15 -4.42 -17.77
C ASN A 249 8.97 -3.43 -17.60
N MET A 250 8.18 -3.65 -16.55
CA MET A 250 6.99 -2.85 -16.27
C MET A 250 7.30 -1.40 -15.90
N THR A 251 8.46 -1.14 -15.31
CA THR A 251 8.89 0.24 -15.02
C THR A 251 9.33 0.96 -16.29
N PHE A 252 9.93 0.25 -17.25
CA PHE A 252 10.27 0.86 -18.53
C PHE A 252 9.03 1.17 -19.34
N LEU A 253 8.04 0.25 -19.37
CA LEU A 253 6.72 0.53 -19.93
C LEU A 253 6.13 1.81 -19.32
N GLY A 254 6.09 1.86 -17.98
CA GLY A 254 5.66 3.01 -17.18
C GLY A 254 6.30 4.33 -17.57
N MET A 255 7.63 4.38 -17.49
CA MET A 255 8.39 5.60 -17.74
C MET A 255 8.35 6.04 -19.21
N ALA A 256 8.47 5.09 -20.15
CA ALA A 256 8.55 5.42 -21.58
C ALA A 256 7.27 6.05 -22.15
N LEU A 257 6.12 5.78 -21.54
CA LEU A 257 4.81 6.27 -21.96
C LEU A 257 4.21 7.28 -20.98
N SER A 258 5.03 7.94 -20.17
CA SER A 258 4.61 8.98 -19.23
C SER A 258 5.21 10.34 -19.56
N ARG A 259 4.40 11.41 -19.48
CA ARG A 259 4.91 12.80 -19.60
C ARG A 259 5.63 13.30 -18.35
N TYR A 260 5.29 12.74 -17.19
CA TYR A 260 5.82 13.16 -15.91
C TYR A 260 6.21 11.95 -15.08
N ILE A 261 7.43 11.95 -14.56
CA ILE A 261 8.01 10.87 -13.77
C ILE A 261 8.58 11.45 -12.49
N ASN A 262 8.21 10.89 -11.34
CA ASN A 262 8.75 11.33 -10.06
C ASN A 262 9.19 10.17 -9.15
N GLY A 263 10.23 10.44 -8.37
CA GLY A 263 10.55 9.69 -7.16
C GLY A 263 9.80 10.24 -5.94
N VAL A 264 9.99 9.60 -4.79
CA VAL A 264 9.16 9.80 -3.57
C VAL A 264 9.84 10.59 -2.45
N ALA A 265 11.04 11.09 -2.71
CA ALA A 265 11.83 11.97 -1.87
C ALA A 265 12.97 12.57 -2.70
N LYS A 266 13.54 13.69 -2.28
CA LYS A 266 14.68 14.31 -2.98
C LYS A 266 15.83 13.34 -3.23
N LYS A 267 16.25 12.63 -2.16
CA LYS A 267 17.33 11.63 -2.28
C LYS A 267 16.92 10.43 -3.13
N HIS A 268 15.64 10.06 -3.13
CA HIS A 268 15.14 9.00 -3.98
C HIS A 268 15.20 9.42 -5.45
N GLY A 269 14.77 10.64 -5.80
CA GLY A 269 14.90 11.19 -7.15
C GLY A 269 16.35 11.16 -7.66
N ASP A 270 17.33 11.50 -6.81
CA ASP A 270 18.76 11.38 -7.16
C ASP A 270 19.17 9.93 -7.47
N ILE A 271 18.65 8.95 -6.74
CA ILE A 271 18.93 7.51 -6.96
C ILE A 271 18.24 7.05 -8.24
N SER A 272 16.98 7.42 -8.45
CA SER A 272 16.20 7.05 -9.63
C SER A 272 16.83 7.59 -10.93
N ARG A 273 17.31 8.85 -10.94
CA ARG A 273 18.03 9.41 -12.11
C ARG A 273 19.32 8.66 -12.44
N LYS A 274 19.98 8.05 -11.45
CA LYS A 274 21.15 7.19 -11.68
C LYS A 274 20.76 5.82 -12.22
N MET A 275 19.63 5.27 -11.76
CA MET A 275 19.13 3.98 -12.23
C MET A 275 18.57 4.06 -13.65
N PHE A 276 17.94 5.19 -14.00
CA PHE A 276 17.26 5.40 -15.26
C PHE A 276 17.72 6.72 -15.92
N PRO A 277 18.99 6.80 -16.36
CA PRO A 277 19.57 8.04 -16.87
C PRO A 277 18.92 8.56 -18.16
N GLN A 278 18.12 7.75 -18.83
CA GLN A 278 17.40 8.09 -20.05
C GLN A 278 16.08 8.85 -19.80
N TYR A 279 15.63 8.97 -18.55
CA TYR A 279 14.39 9.65 -18.20
C TYR A 279 14.64 10.87 -17.31
N GLU A 280 13.89 11.94 -17.54
CA GLU A 280 13.83 13.07 -16.62
C GLU A 280 12.93 12.69 -15.44
N ILE A 281 13.52 12.61 -14.24
CA ILE A 281 12.83 12.18 -13.02
C ILE A 281 12.92 13.28 -11.97
N ASP A 282 11.75 13.81 -11.58
CA ASP A 282 11.62 14.75 -10.47
C ASP A 282 11.41 14.01 -9.13
N HIS A 283 11.00 14.72 -8.09
CA HIS A 283 10.70 14.19 -6.78
C HIS A 283 9.51 14.89 -6.15
N ILE A 284 8.58 14.09 -5.63
CA ILE A 284 7.49 14.56 -4.77
C ILE A 284 7.69 13.83 -3.45
N THR A 285 7.93 14.58 -2.37
CA THR A 285 8.17 13.95 -1.06
C THR A 285 6.86 13.41 -0.52
N ASN A 286 6.84 12.12 -0.14
CA ASN A 286 5.67 11.49 0.45
C ASN A 286 5.17 12.24 1.69
N GLY A 287 3.85 12.28 1.86
CA GLY A 287 3.18 12.76 3.06
C GLY A 287 2.32 11.65 3.68
N VAL A 288 1.76 11.94 4.85
CA VAL A 288 0.76 11.10 5.52
C VAL A 288 -0.48 11.94 5.82
N HIS A 289 -1.66 11.32 5.86
CA HIS A 289 -2.90 12.02 6.17
C HIS A 289 -3.00 12.28 7.68
N LEU A 290 -2.62 13.49 8.11
CA LEU A 290 -2.51 13.84 9.53
C LEU A 290 -3.81 13.62 10.33
N PRO A 291 -5.02 14.00 9.83
CA PRO A 291 -6.25 13.72 10.55
C PRO A 291 -6.51 12.24 10.80
N PHE A 292 -6.04 11.34 9.91
CA PHE A 292 -6.12 9.90 10.10
C PHE A 292 -5.06 9.42 11.10
N TRP A 293 -3.80 9.83 10.96
CA TRP A 293 -2.69 9.24 11.73
C TRP A 293 -2.50 9.79 13.15
N VAL A 294 -2.81 11.07 13.40
CA VAL A 294 -2.66 11.65 14.76
C VAL A 294 -3.58 10.92 15.73
N SER A 295 -3.07 10.53 16.91
CA SER A 295 -3.84 9.77 17.89
C SER A 295 -4.97 10.59 18.53
N LYS A 296 -6.03 9.93 19.03
CA LYS A 296 -7.19 10.62 19.62
C LYS A 296 -6.82 11.63 20.74
N PRO A 297 -5.93 11.31 21.71
CA PRO A 297 -5.50 12.28 22.72
C PRO A 297 -4.87 13.53 22.11
N PHE A 298 -3.94 13.36 21.16
CA PHE A 298 -3.31 14.47 20.45
C PHE A 298 -4.31 15.27 19.61
N ARG A 299 -5.30 14.61 18.98
CA ARG A 299 -6.37 15.32 18.26
C ARG A 299 -7.18 16.22 19.18
N LYS A 300 -7.51 15.78 20.40
CA LYS A 300 -8.24 16.60 21.39
C LYS A 300 -7.41 17.83 21.74
N MET A 301 -6.14 17.63 22.07
CA MET A 301 -5.19 18.71 22.38
C MET A 301 -5.04 19.70 21.21
N PHE A 302 -4.77 19.22 20.01
CA PHE A 302 -4.64 20.06 18.81
C PHE A 302 -5.95 20.80 18.50
N SER A 303 -7.11 20.17 18.67
CA SER A 303 -8.39 20.83 18.40
C SER A 303 -8.72 21.93 19.41
N ARG A 304 -8.27 21.80 20.66
CA ARG A 304 -8.38 22.86 21.68
C ARG A 304 -7.49 24.06 21.33
N LYS A 305 -6.23 23.81 20.96
CA LYS A 305 -5.24 24.86 20.71
C LYS A 305 -5.38 25.50 19.32
N TRP A 306 -5.63 24.69 18.31
CA TRP A 306 -5.74 25.09 16.90
C TRP A 306 -6.93 24.41 16.22
N PRO A 307 -8.16 24.92 16.36
CA PRO A 307 -9.36 24.30 15.80
C PRO A 307 -9.27 23.93 14.31
N SER A 308 -8.51 24.70 13.51
CA SER A 308 -8.31 24.51 12.08
C SER A 308 -7.19 23.53 11.70
N TRP A 309 -6.53 22.84 12.63
CA TRP A 309 -5.33 22.02 12.31
C TRP A 309 -5.60 20.90 11.29
N ARG A 310 -6.85 20.44 11.16
CA ARG A 310 -7.22 19.40 10.19
C ARG A 310 -7.32 19.91 8.75
N THR A 311 -7.80 21.15 8.57
CA THR A 311 -7.92 21.80 7.25
C THR A 311 -6.69 22.63 6.90
N ASN A 312 -5.93 23.07 7.91
CA ASN A 312 -4.66 23.75 7.76
C ASN A 312 -3.60 23.14 8.69
N PRO A 313 -2.98 22.00 8.32
CA PRO A 313 -2.00 21.34 9.17
C PRO A 313 -0.69 22.12 9.38
N SER A 314 -0.43 23.17 8.58
CA SER A 314 0.77 24.00 8.73
C SER A 314 0.88 24.66 10.11
N VAL A 315 -0.26 24.88 10.79
CA VAL A 315 -0.28 25.43 12.16
C VAL A 315 0.47 24.57 13.17
N LEU A 316 0.63 23.27 12.90
CA LEU A 316 1.39 22.35 13.75
C LEU A 316 2.89 22.65 13.78
N GLN A 317 3.41 23.52 12.90
CA GLN A 317 4.78 24.05 13.01
C GLN A 317 5.00 24.82 14.32
N ASN A 318 3.91 25.31 14.94
CA ASN A 318 3.93 25.97 16.25
C ASN A 318 3.83 24.98 17.42
N ALA A 319 4.08 23.67 17.19
CA ALA A 319 4.05 22.62 18.23
C ALA A 319 4.91 22.93 19.47
N ILE A 320 5.96 23.76 19.32
CA ILE A 320 6.80 24.21 20.42
C ILE A 320 6.04 25.05 21.48
N GLU A 321 4.87 25.58 21.13
CA GLU A 321 4.03 26.35 22.04
C GLU A 321 3.11 25.47 22.89
N ILE A 322 3.06 24.15 22.64
CA ILE A 322 2.23 23.21 23.39
C ILE A 322 2.76 23.11 24.82
N ASP A 323 1.86 23.10 25.80
CA ASP A 323 2.22 22.94 27.19
C ASP A 323 2.77 21.53 27.45
N ASP A 324 3.88 21.43 28.18
CA ASP A 324 4.55 20.15 28.44
C ASP A 324 3.63 19.16 29.18
N LEU A 325 2.72 19.63 30.04
CA LEU A 325 1.77 18.77 30.75
C LEU A 325 0.68 18.25 29.81
N ASP A 326 0.11 19.11 28.95
CA ASP A 326 -0.85 18.66 27.92
C ASP A 326 -0.21 17.60 27.00
N LEU A 327 1.07 17.79 26.62
CA LEU A 327 1.81 16.83 25.80
C LEU A 327 2.06 15.51 26.55
N TYR A 328 2.48 15.60 27.81
CA TYR A 328 2.75 14.44 28.66
C TYR A 328 1.47 13.62 28.92
N ASP A 329 0.36 14.27 29.25
CA ASP A 329 -0.93 13.61 29.48
C ASP A 329 -1.41 12.86 28.23
N ALA A 330 -1.31 13.50 27.05
CA ALA A 330 -1.64 12.85 25.78
C ALA A 330 -0.73 11.64 25.49
N HIS A 331 0.56 11.74 25.83
CA HIS A 331 1.51 10.64 25.71
C HIS A 331 1.18 9.48 26.66
N ILE A 332 0.86 9.76 27.92
CA ILE A 332 0.48 8.74 28.90
C ILE A 332 -0.84 8.06 28.52
N GLU A 333 -1.85 8.80 28.03
CA GLU A 333 -3.11 8.21 27.53
C GLU A 333 -2.83 7.26 26.34
N ASN A 334 -1.98 7.66 25.39
CA ASN A 334 -1.55 6.78 24.28
C ASN A 334 -0.84 5.52 24.80
N LYS A 335 0.12 5.69 25.71
CA LYS A 335 0.90 4.58 26.28
C LYS A 335 0.00 3.59 27.02
N PHE A 336 -0.95 4.10 27.80
CA PHE A 336 -1.95 3.28 28.48
C PHE A 336 -2.81 2.50 27.48
N ASN A 337 -3.29 3.14 26.41
CA ASN A 337 -4.08 2.48 25.36
C ASN A 337 -3.30 1.34 24.68
N LEU A 338 -2.03 1.59 24.32
CA LEU A 338 -1.15 0.60 23.70
C LEU A 338 -0.89 -0.58 24.63
N ILE A 339 -0.54 -0.33 25.89
CA ILE A 339 -0.29 -1.39 26.87
C ILE A 339 -1.57 -2.17 27.16
N SER A 340 -2.73 -1.50 27.26
CA SER A 340 -4.01 -2.17 27.46
C SER A 340 -4.37 -3.09 26.29
N TYR A 341 -4.15 -2.63 25.06
CA TYR A 341 -4.29 -3.48 23.88
C TYR A 341 -3.33 -4.66 23.94
N GLN A 342 -2.06 -4.42 24.26
CA GLN A 342 -1.04 -5.47 24.36
C GLN A 342 -1.39 -6.54 25.40
N LYS A 343 -1.87 -6.16 26.58
CA LYS A 343 -2.31 -7.08 27.65
C LYS A 343 -3.43 -8.02 27.18
N GLY A 344 -4.28 -7.59 26.26
CA GLY A 344 -5.31 -8.44 25.66
C GLY A 344 -4.80 -9.45 24.62
N HIS A 345 -3.55 -9.30 24.17
CA HIS A 345 -3.00 -10.06 23.04
C HIS A 345 -1.67 -10.78 23.37
N SER A 346 -1.12 -10.59 24.56
CA SER A 346 0.16 -11.20 24.97
C SER A 346 0.27 -11.31 26.49
N TRP A 347 0.87 -12.41 26.93
CA TRP A 347 1.10 -12.72 28.34
C TRP A 347 2.29 -11.96 28.96
N ASN A 348 3.19 -11.43 28.13
CA ASN A 348 4.36 -10.67 28.58
C ASN A 348 3.98 -9.20 28.82
N LEU A 349 3.47 -8.89 30.01
CA LEU A 349 2.85 -7.60 30.30
C LEU A 349 3.88 -6.47 30.36
N LEU A 350 3.73 -5.48 29.48
CA LEU A 350 4.53 -4.25 29.51
C LEU A 350 4.26 -3.42 30.77
N ASP A 351 5.25 -2.64 31.18
CA ASP A 351 5.21 -1.72 32.30
C ASP A 351 4.87 -0.30 31.83
N GLU A 352 3.92 0.36 32.48
CA GLU A 352 3.48 1.70 32.14
C GLU A 352 4.45 2.80 32.59
N GLU A 353 5.38 2.51 33.50
CA GLU A 353 6.38 3.48 33.97
C GLU A 353 7.66 3.45 33.11
N LEU A 354 7.95 2.33 32.42
CA LEU A 354 9.18 2.17 31.63
C LEU A 354 9.12 2.81 30.25
N ILE A 355 10.25 3.33 29.75
CA ILE A 355 10.33 3.88 28.39
C ILE A 355 10.16 2.73 27.38
N THR A 356 9.25 2.92 26.44
CA THR A 356 8.93 1.91 25.41
C THR A 356 9.55 2.30 24.09
N ILE A 357 10.37 1.43 23.52
CA ILE A 357 11.00 1.60 22.20
C ILE A 357 10.33 0.67 21.20
N GLY A 358 9.69 1.24 20.18
CA GLY A 358 8.97 0.50 19.14
C GLY A 358 9.77 0.31 17.85
N PHE A 359 9.67 -0.88 17.26
CA PHE A 359 10.06 -1.18 15.88
C PHE A 359 8.87 -1.77 15.12
N ALA A 360 8.28 -1.01 14.20
CA ALA A 360 7.03 -1.39 13.52
C ALA A 360 7.17 -1.34 11.99
N ARG A 361 7.75 -2.39 11.39
CA ARG A 361 8.02 -2.44 9.93
C ARG A 361 8.04 -3.88 9.41
N ARG A 362 7.74 -4.08 8.12
CA ARG A 362 8.00 -5.36 7.43
C ARG A 362 9.39 -5.89 7.75
N PHE A 363 9.48 -7.15 8.16
CA PHE A 363 10.75 -7.82 8.41
C PHE A 363 11.40 -8.23 7.10
N ALA A 364 12.57 -7.62 6.82
CA ALA A 364 13.45 -7.92 5.70
C ALA A 364 14.89 -7.63 6.13
N THR A 365 15.86 -8.34 5.53
CA THR A 365 17.27 -8.29 5.95
C THR A 365 17.86 -6.88 5.93
N TYR A 366 17.58 -6.10 4.88
CA TYR A 366 18.06 -4.72 4.73
C TYR A 366 17.49 -3.75 5.78
N LYS A 367 16.38 -4.09 6.46
CA LYS A 367 15.80 -3.24 7.53
C LYS A 367 16.47 -3.43 8.89
N ARG A 368 17.35 -4.43 9.03
CA ARG A 368 18.23 -4.62 10.19
C ARG A 368 17.51 -4.64 11.55
N ALA A 369 16.33 -5.28 11.63
CA ALA A 369 15.53 -5.36 12.86
C ALA A 369 16.30 -5.99 14.05
N VAL A 370 17.25 -6.88 13.77
CA VAL A 370 18.07 -7.57 14.79
C VAL A 370 19.30 -6.78 15.25
N LEU A 371 19.57 -5.60 14.67
CA LEU A 371 20.79 -4.82 14.96
C LEU A 371 20.90 -4.44 16.44
N LEU A 372 19.76 -4.18 17.09
CA LEU A 372 19.67 -3.85 18.50
C LEU A 372 20.28 -4.95 19.39
N PHE A 373 20.20 -6.22 18.98
CA PHE A 373 20.64 -7.38 19.74
C PHE A 373 22.07 -7.82 19.42
N HIS A 374 22.85 -6.99 18.71
CA HIS A 374 24.24 -7.31 18.37
C HIS A 374 25.12 -7.55 19.61
N ASP A 375 24.92 -6.73 20.65
CA ASP A 375 25.57 -6.86 21.96
C ASP A 375 24.47 -6.94 23.04
N ILE A 376 23.91 -8.14 23.18
CA ILE A 376 22.70 -8.38 23.98
C ILE A 376 22.94 -8.18 25.49
N ASP A 377 24.14 -8.48 25.99
CA ASP A 377 24.51 -8.27 27.39
C ASP A 377 24.62 -6.79 27.73
N ARG A 378 25.26 -6.01 26.85
CA ARG A 378 25.32 -4.56 27.01
C ARG A 378 23.93 -3.94 26.94
N LEU A 379 23.08 -4.39 26.02
CA LEU A 379 21.69 -3.96 25.93
C LEU A 379 20.94 -4.25 27.24
N GLY A 380 21.05 -5.48 27.77
CA GLY A 380 20.44 -5.88 29.02
C GLY A 380 20.82 -4.97 30.20
N LYS A 381 22.12 -4.71 30.37
CA LYS A 381 22.64 -3.80 31.43
C LYS A 381 22.14 -2.37 31.31
N ILE A 382 21.96 -1.86 30.09
CA ILE A 382 21.43 -0.51 29.85
C ILE A 382 19.92 -0.45 30.13
N ALA A 383 19.19 -1.46 29.65
CA ALA A 383 17.73 -1.49 29.63
C ALA A 383 17.09 -1.90 30.96
N GLN A 384 17.77 -2.69 31.78
CA GLN A 384 17.22 -3.23 33.04
C GLN A 384 16.60 -2.13 33.92
N GLY A 385 15.30 -2.28 34.20
CA GLY A 385 14.52 -1.35 35.03
C GLY A 385 14.28 0.03 34.40
N ARG A 386 14.55 0.21 33.10
CA ARG A 386 14.45 1.51 32.42
C ARG A 386 13.74 1.45 31.08
N LEU A 387 14.01 0.42 30.29
CA LEU A 387 13.55 0.28 28.92
C LEU A 387 12.79 -1.02 28.72
N GLN A 388 11.83 -0.98 27.80
CA GLN A 388 11.16 -2.13 27.22
C GLN A 388 10.97 -1.94 25.72
N PHE A 389 10.77 -3.03 25.00
CA PHE A 389 10.76 -3.02 23.54
C PHE A 389 9.49 -3.64 22.98
N ILE A 390 8.97 -3.04 21.92
CA ILE A 390 7.89 -3.60 21.12
C ILE A 390 8.38 -3.78 19.69
N PHE A 391 8.19 -4.96 19.13
CA PHE A 391 8.41 -5.27 17.73
C PHE A 391 7.09 -5.63 17.07
N ALA A 392 6.83 -5.10 15.89
CA ALA A 392 5.64 -5.36 15.10
C ALA A 392 6.00 -5.38 13.61
N GLY A 393 5.41 -6.30 12.87
CA GLY A 393 5.64 -6.40 11.43
C GLY A 393 5.49 -7.81 10.90
N LYS A 394 5.28 -7.93 9.59
CA LYS A 394 5.15 -9.21 8.90
C LYS A 394 6.43 -9.51 8.11
N ALA A 395 6.88 -10.76 8.10
CA ALA A 395 7.80 -11.26 7.08
C ALA A 395 6.99 -11.85 5.92
N HIS A 396 7.47 -11.72 4.67
CA HIS A 396 6.77 -12.38 3.57
C HIS A 396 6.79 -13.91 3.76
N PRO A 397 5.75 -14.69 3.38
CA PRO A 397 5.68 -16.12 3.71
C PRO A 397 6.86 -16.94 3.16
N LYS A 398 7.40 -16.53 2.01
CA LYS A 398 8.61 -17.08 1.38
C LYS A 398 9.94 -16.46 1.83
N ASP A 399 9.91 -15.35 2.59
CA ASP A 399 11.13 -14.73 3.10
C ASP A 399 11.61 -15.46 4.36
N THR A 400 12.32 -16.56 4.14
CA THR A 400 12.88 -17.39 5.21
C THR A 400 13.82 -16.61 6.12
N MET A 401 14.53 -15.61 5.59
CA MET A 401 15.45 -14.78 6.37
C MET A 401 14.69 -13.76 7.22
N GLY A 402 13.63 -13.14 6.70
CA GLY A 402 12.72 -12.30 7.46
C GLY A 402 12.07 -13.07 8.62
N LYS A 403 11.61 -14.31 8.38
CA LYS A 403 11.08 -15.20 9.43
C LYS A 403 12.14 -15.56 10.48
N LYS A 404 13.38 -15.83 10.07
CA LYS A 404 14.50 -16.03 11.01
C LYS A 404 14.79 -14.80 11.87
N TYR A 405 14.61 -13.58 11.34
CA TYR A 405 14.79 -12.37 12.15
C TYR A 405 13.72 -12.27 13.24
N ILE A 406 12.46 -12.57 12.93
CA ILE A 406 11.37 -12.63 13.92
C ILE A 406 11.73 -13.61 15.04
N LYS A 407 12.13 -14.84 14.67
CA LYS A 407 12.53 -15.87 15.64
C LYS A 407 13.69 -15.41 16.53
N LYS A 408 14.72 -14.79 15.94
CA LYS A 408 15.87 -14.24 16.69
C LYS A 408 15.47 -13.15 17.67
N ILE A 409 14.50 -12.30 17.32
CA ILE A 409 14.01 -11.25 18.23
C ILE A 409 13.28 -11.89 19.41
N HIS A 410 12.49 -12.94 19.17
CA HIS A 410 11.84 -13.70 20.22
C HIS A 410 12.87 -14.35 21.15
N GLU A 411 13.85 -15.09 20.61
CA GLU A 411 14.93 -15.72 21.38
C GLU A 411 15.74 -14.69 22.19
N ALA A 412 16.04 -13.52 21.60
CA ALA A 412 16.70 -12.43 22.30
C ALA A 412 15.84 -11.84 23.42
N GLY A 413 14.52 -11.78 23.22
CA GLY A 413 13.56 -11.34 24.23
C GLY A 413 13.54 -12.25 25.46
N GLU A 414 13.47 -13.57 25.25
CA GLU A 414 13.55 -14.57 26.33
C GLU A 414 14.85 -14.43 27.12
N TYR A 415 16.00 -14.35 26.40
CA TYR A 415 17.30 -14.16 27.02
C TYR A 415 17.38 -12.89 27.89
N LEU A 416 16.90 -11.77 27.35
CA LEU A 416 16.89 -10.47 28.05
C LEU A 416 15.98 -10.49 29.28
N TYR A 417 14.84 -11.18 29.20
CA TYR A 417 13.93 -11.33 30.33
C TYR A 417 14.53 -12.19 31.45
N ASP A 418 15.17 -13.31 31.10
CA ASP A 418 15.73 -14.24 32.09
C ASP A 418 16.95 -13.66 32.82
N ASN A 419 17.83 -12.98 32.09
CA ASN A 419 19.10 -12.50 32.63
C ASN A 419 19.01 -11.07 33.20
N TYR A 420 18.13 -10.23 32.65
CA TYR A 420 18.07 -8.80 32.97
C TYR A 420 16.67 -8.29 33.33
N ARG A 421 15.63 -9.13 33.26
CA ARG A 421 14.22 -8.73 33.44
C ARG A 421 13.77 -7.65 32.46
N VAL A 422 14.43 -7.56 31.29
CA VAL A 422 14.08 -6.62 30.23
C VAL A 422 13.01 -7.22 29.34
N LYS A 423 11.92 -6.49 29.12
CA LYS A 423 10.76 -6.98 28.35
C LYS A 423 10.92 -6.64 26.87
N VAL A 424 10.78 -7.65 26.03
CA VAL A 424 10.69 -7.52 24.56
C VAL A 424 9.42 -8.23 24.12
N VAL A 425 8.49 -7.48 23.53
CA VAL A 425 7.19 -8.00 23.08
C VAL A 425 7.14 -7.98 21.57
N MET A 426 6.76 -9.10 20.97
CA MET A 426 6.41 -9.19 19.55
C MET A 426 4.89 -9.15 19.41
N MET A 427 4.37 -8.13 18.72
CA MET A 427 2.95 -7.98 18.45
C MET A 427 2.56 -8.73 17.19
N GLU A 428 1.48 -9.50 17.27
CA GLU A 428 0.92 -10.21 16.14
C GLU A 428 0.22 -9.28 15.14
N ASN A 429 0.14 -9.74 13.89
CA ASN A 429 -0.70 -9.17 12.84
C ASN A 429 -0.64 -7.65 12.66
N TYR A 430 0.56 -7.06 12.59
CA TYR A 430 0.73 -5.63 12.35
C TYR A 430 -0.05 -5.12 11.12
N ASN A 431 -0.91 -4.12 11.37
CA ASN A 431 -1.82 -3.48 10.41
C ASN A 431 -1.98 -1.98 10.78
N MET A 432 -2.90 -1.27 10.11
CA MET A 432 -3.17 0.15 10.41
C MET A 432 -3.63 0.39 11.84
N ASP A 433 -4.49 -0.46 12.41
CA ASP A 433 -4.99 -0.30 13.78
C ASP A 433 -3.86 -0.36 14.80
N LEU A 434 -3.00 -1.38 14.70
CA LEU A 434 -1.84 -1.47 15.58
C LEU A 434 -0.87 -0.31 15.34
N SER A 435 -0.73 0.16 14.09
CA SER A 435 0.05 1.36 13.79
C SER A 435 -0.52 2.60 14.49
N HIS A 436 -1.84 2.80 14.59
CA HIS A 436 -2.42 3.92 15.33
C HIS A 436 -2.14 3.89 16.83
N MET A 437 -1.92 2.70 17.40
CA MET A 437 -1.60 2.57 18.81
C MET A 437 -0.12 2.76 19.10
N LEU A 438 0.73 2.49 18.10
CA LEU A 438 2.19 2.60 18.23
C LEU A 438 2.74 4.00 17.95
N VAL A 439 1.98 4.87 17.29
CA VAL A 439 2.44 6.17 16.76
C VAL A 439 1.65 7.34 17.33
#